data_AF-A0A5N8WYI4-F1
#
_entry.id   AF-A0A5N8WYI4-F1
#
_cell.length_a   1.000
_cell.length_b   1.000
_cell.length_c   1.000
_cell.angle_alpha   90.00
_cell.angle_beta   90.00
_cell.angle_gamma   90.00
#
_symmetry.space_group_name_H-M   'P 1'
#
loop_
_entity.id
_entity.type
_entity.pdbx_description
1 polymer ?
#
loop_
_entity_poly.entity_id
_entity_poly.type
_entity_poly.pdbx_seq_one_letter_code
_entity_poly.pdbx_strand_id
1 'polypeptide(L)' 'MALFKKRKAVGKPGEWYYCLEHKKVEEGPECPGKDRMGPYASPDEAAHAMETARERNVAWEGDPRWQNGAAREGDDTGAG' A
#
# COMPACT_ATOMS: atom_id res chain seq x y z
N MET A 1 11.03 -16.33 -27.12
CA MET A 1 11.43 -14.93 -26.82
C MET A 1 10.31 -14.29 -26.01
N ALA A 2 10.61 -13.78 -24.82
CA ALA A 2 9.61 -13.25 -23.89
C ALA A 2 9.09 -11.89 -24.35
N LEU A 3 7.88 -11.85 -24.91
CA LEU A 3 7.16 -10.64 -25.30
C LEU A 3 6.33 -10.11 -24.12
N PHE A 4 6.96 -9.81 -23.00
CA PHE A 4 6.32 -9.03 -21.92
C PHE A 4 6.88 -7.62 -21.93
N LYS A 5 6.55 -6.87 -22.99
CA LYS A 5 6.72 -5.42 -22.99
C LYS A 5 5.68 -4.85 -22.04
N LYS A 6 6.02 -4.86 -20.74
CA LYS A 6 5.29 -4.18 -19.68
C LYS A 6 5.05 -2.76 -20.18
N ARG A 7 3.81 -2.47 -20.54
CA ARG A 7 3.36 -1.10 -20.75
C ARG A 7 3.57 -0.44 -19.40
N LYS A 8 4.69 0.28 -19.21
CA LYS A 8 4.76 1.29 -18.16
C LYS A 8 3.61 2.20 -18.50
N ALA A 9 2.48 2.02 -17.82
CA ALA A 9 1.37 2.95 -17.89
C ALA A 9 1.95 4.25 -17.37
N VAL A 10 2.51 5.08 -18.26
CA VAL A 10 2.81 6.48 -17.99
C VAL A 10 1.48 7.00 -17.48
N GLY A 11 1.41 7.26 -16.18
CA GLY A 11 0.23 7.82 -15.55
C GLY A 11 -0.18 9.00 -16.41
N LYS A 12 -1.41 8.99 -16.88
CA LYS A 12 -1.91 10.09 -17.69
C LYS A 12 -1.74 11.37 -16.86
N PRO A 13 -1.40 12.51 -17.48
CA PRO A 13 -1.36 13.78 -16.76
C PRO A 13 -2.69 13.96 -16.02
N GLY A 14 -2.63 14.14 -14.70
CA GLY A 14 -3.80 14.16 -13.80
C GLY A 14 -4.03 12.88 -12.98
N GLU A 15 -3.23 11.82 -13.14
CA GLU A 15 -3.25 10.66 -12.24
C GLU A 15 -2.20 10.79 -11.14
N TRP A 16 -2.68 10.86 -9.90
CA TRP A 16 -1.85 10.98 -8.70
C TRP A 16 -1.70 9.65 -8.00
N TYR A 17 -0.51 9.40 -7.46
CA TYR A 17 -0.22 8.18 -6.75
C TYR A 17 0.49 8.50 -5.45
N TYR A 18 0.23 7.69 -4.43
CA TYR A 18 0.99 7.74 -3.19
C TYR A 18 1.99 6.58 -3.16
N CYS A 19 3.29 6.89 -3.04
CA CYS A 19 4.32 5.88 -2.87
C CYS A 19 4.46 5.51 -1.39
N LEU A 20 4.26 4.23 -1.07
CA LEU A 20 4.30 3.69 0.29
C LEU A 20 5.73 3.62 0.85
N GLU A 21 6.74 3.45 -0.01
CA GLU A 21 8.15 3.49 0.40
C GLU A 21 8.59 4.90 0.79
N HIS A 22 8.39 5.87 -0.13
CA HIS A 22 8.84 7.25 0.08
C HIS A 22 7.86 8.10 0.90
N LYS A 23 6.66 7.58 1.17
CA LYS A 23 5.59 8.26 1.91
C LYS A 23 5.25 9.65 1.36
N LYS A 24 5.21 9.76 0.03
CA LYS A 24 4.90 11.01 -0.68
C LYS A 24 3.93 10.77 -1.83
N VAL A 25 3.21 11.82 -2.17
CA VAL A 25 2.37 11.91 -3.36
C VAL A 25 3.27 12.28 -4.55
N GLU A 26 3.17 11.52 -5.63
CA GLU A 26 3.94 11.69 -6.86
C GLU A 26 2.99 11.73 -8.08
N GLU A 27 3.29 12.60 -9.03
CA GLU A 27 2.57 12.68 -10.31
C GLU A 27 3.14 11.60 -11.26
N GLY A 28 2.38 10.52 -11.44
CA GLY A 28 2.78 9.42 -12.32
C GLY A 28 3.49 8.22 -11.65
N PRO A 29 3.95 7.24 -12.45
CA PRO A 29 4.47 5.95 -11.99
C PRO A 29 6.00 6.03 -11.77
N GLU A 30 6.42 6.74 -10.73
CA GLU A 30 7.82 6.75 -10.32
C GLU A 30 8.18 5.46 -9.56
N CYS A 31 7.34 5.04 -8.62
CA CYS A 31 7.49 3.81 -7.85
C CYS A 31 6.90 2.55 -8.55
N PRO A 32 7.46 1.34 -8.30
CA PRO A 32 6.86 0.08 -8.71
C PRO A 32 5.40 -0.03 -8.22
N GLY A 33 4.53 -0.63 -9.04
CA GLY A 33 3.10 -0.74 -8.69
C GLY A 33 2.80 -1.49 -7.38
N LYS A 34 3.76 -2.27 -6.85
CA LYS A 34 3.63 -2.96 -5.55
C LYS A 34 3.68 -2.00 -4.35
N ASP A 35 4.38 -0.88 -4.48
CA ASP A 35 4.59 0.09 -3.40
C ASP A 35 3.78 1.37 -3.64
N ARG A 36 2.69 1.28 -4.40
CA ARG A 36 1.93 2.43 -4.89
C ARG A 36 0.45 2.26 -4.63
N MET A 37 -0.19 3.26 -4.03
CA MET A 37 -1.65 3.38 -3.97
C MET A 37 -2.15 4.45 -4.93
N GLY A 38 -3.26 4.18 -5.61
CA GLY A 38 -3.85 5.03 -6.66
C GLY A 38 -4.08 4.25 -7.95
N PRO A 39 -4.78 4.81 -8.95
CA PRO A 39 -4.80 6.24 -9.31
C PRO A 39 -5.81 7.08 -8.54
N TYR A 40 -5.39 8.26 -8.12
CA TYR A 40 -6.21 9.31 -7.53
C TYR A 40 -6.36 10.48 -8.50
N ALA A 41 -7.49 11.19 -8.44
CA ALA A 41 -7.77 12.31 -9.34
C ALA A 41 -7.01 13.59 -8.97
N SER A 42 -6.53 13.68 -7.72
CA SER A 42 -5.83 14.85 -7.18
C SER A 42 -4.78 14.46 -6.14
N PRO A 43 -3.78 15.33 -5.88
CA PRO A 43 -2.76 15.03 -4.87
C PRO A 43 -3.34 15.04 -3.45
N ASP A 44 -4.30 15.92 -3.18
CA ASP A 44 -5.04 15.96 -1.91
C ASP A 44 -5.78 14.65 -1.64
N GLU A 45 -6.46 14.09 -2.66
CA GLU A 45 -7.15 12.80 -2.52
C GLU A 45 -6.16 11.67 -2.22
N ALA A 46 -4.99 11.66 -2.86
CA ALA A 46 -3.94 10.70 -2.56
C ALA A 46 -3.41 10.82 -1.12
N ALA A 47 -3.26 12.04 -0.61
CA ALA A 47 -2.84 12.30 0.76
C ALA A 47 -3.91 11.89 1.79
N HIS A 48 -5.17 12.27 1.56
CA HIS A 48 -6.30 11.90 2.43
C HIS A 48 -6.58 10.40 2.45
N ALA A 49 -6.42 9.71 1.32
CA ALA A 49 -6.56 8.27 1.26
C ALA A 49 -5.57 7.56 2.20
N MET A 50 -4.35 8.09 2.32
CA MET A 50 -3.34 7.56 3.23
C MET A 50 -3.63 7.86 4.70
N GLU A 51 -4.15 9.05 5.00
CA GLU A 51 -4.61 9.41 6.34
C GLU A 51 -5.71 8.43 6.79
N THR A 52 -6.74 8.25 5.95
CA THR A 52 -7.83 7.29 6.19
C THR A 52 -7.30 5.87 6.36
N ALA A 53 -6.38 5.43 5.49
CA ALA A 53 -5.77 4.10 5.59
C ALA A 53 -5.04 3.93 6.92
N ARG A 54 -4.30 4.95 7.39
CA ARG A 54 -3.63 4.92 8.69
C ARG A 54 -4.64 4.80 9.83
N GLU A 55 -5.70 5.60 9.84
CA GLU A 55 -6.73 5.55 10.87
C GLU A 55 -7.41 4.18 10.93
N ARG A 56 -7.75 3.60 9.77
CA ARG A 56 -8.33 2.27 9.69
C ARG A 56 -7.37 1.19 10.15
N ASN A 57 -6.09 1.29 9.80
CA ASN A 57 -5.06 0.37 10.28
C ASN A 57 -4.98 0.40 11.81
N VAL A 58 -4.95 1.58 12.43
CA VAL A 58 -4.95 1.70 13.91
C VAL A 58 -6.21 1.07 14.51
N ALA A 59 -7.38 1.29 13.92
CA ALA A 59 -8.62 0.67 14.38
C ALA A 59 -8.60 -0.86 14.25
N TRP A 60 -7.99 -1.40 13.19
CA TRP A 60 -7.84 -2.84 12.99
C TRP A 60 -6.83 -3.48 13.94
N GLU A 61 -5.70 -2.82 14.19
CA GLU A 61 -4.70 -3.29 15.15
C GLU A 61 -5.29 -3.41 16.56
N GLY A 62 -6.21 -2.53 16.96
CA GLY A 62 -6.86 -2.55 18.27
C GLY A 62 -8.02 -3.52 18.44
N ASP A 63 -8.50 -4.18 17.38
CA ASP A 63 -9.71 -5.00 17.44
C ASP A 63 -9.41 -6.45 17.91
N PRO A 64 -9.94 -6.88 19.07
CA PRO A 64 -9.68 -8.21 19.62
C PRO A 64 -10.17 -9.37 18.75
N ARG A 65 -11.10 -9.12 17.82
CA ARG A 65 -11.57 -10.12 16.84
C ARG A 65 -10.47 -10.50 15.85
N TRP A 66 -9.55 -9.59 15.56
CA TRP A 66 -8.47 -9.78 14.59
C TRP A 66 -7.14 -10.14 15.27
N GLN A 67 -6.93 -9.68 16.51
CA GLN A 67 -5.76 -10.07 17.31
C GLN A 67 -5.74 -11.54 17.75
N ASN A 68 -6.88 -12.23 17.71
CA ASN A 68 -7.00 -13.63 18.19
C ASN A 68 -6.20 -14.65 17.34
N GLY A 69 -5.70 -14.26 16.16
CA GLY A 69 -4.87 -15.10 15.29
C GLY A 69 -3.35 -14.89 15.42
N ALA A 70 -2.89 -13.69 15.81
CA ALA A 70 -1.46 -13.36 15.90
C ALA A 70 -0.75 -14.11 17.04
N ALA A 71 -1.49 -14.58 18.04
CA ALA A 71 -0.95 -15.38 19.14
C ALA A 71 -0.65 -16.85 18.77
N ARG A 72 -1.01 -17.32 17.55
CA ARG A 72 -0.87 -18.73 17.15
C ARG A 72 0.37 -19.03 16.31
N GLU A 73 1.16 -18.01 15.95
CA GLU A 73 2.35 -18.16 15.09
C GLU A 73 3.60 -17.65 15.81
N GLY A 74 3.83 -18.17 17.02
CA GLY A 74 5.02 -17.93 17.83
C GLY A 74 5.48 -19.14 18.64
N ASP A 75 4.86 -20.31 18.44
CA ASP A 75 5.20 -21.59 19.09
C ASP A 75 5.59 -22.62 18.02
N ASP A 76 6.60 -22.30 17.22
CA ASP A 76 7.41 -23.30 16.49
C ASP A 76 8.87 -22.87 16.56
N THR A 77 9.38 -22.73 17.78
CA THR A 77 10.82 -22.65 18.03
C THR A 77 11.17 -23.60 19.15
N GLY A 78 11.39 -24.86 18.74
CA GLY A 78 12.33 -25.80 19.34
C GLY A 78 12.03 -26.35 20.74
N ALA A 79 11.59 -27.61 20.80
CA ALA A 79 11.91 -28.51 21.91
C ALA A 79 11.81 -29.99 21.48
N GLY A 80 12.93 -30.72 21.58
CA GLY A 80 12.95 -32.18 21.77
C GLY A 80 13.45 -33.02 20.61
#